data_AF-A0A369J1B8-F1
#
_entry.id   AF-A0A369J1B8-F1
#
_cell.length_a   1.000
_cell.length_b   1.000
_cell.length_c   1.000
_cell.angle_alpha   90.00
_cell.angle_beta   90.00
_cell.angle_gamma   90.00
#
_symmetry.space_group_name_H-M   'P 1'
#
loop_
_entity.id
_entity.type
_entity.pdbx_description
1 polymer ?
#
loop_
_entity_poly.entity_id
_entity_poly.type
_entity_poly.pdbx_seq_one_letter_code
_entity_poly.pdbx_strand_id
1 'polypeptide(L)'
;MRTHIEWQTSFKLCAEDAMNGFFLYSLLLDLSERRGILVLSHDAPSQKDRLQPALDVRNKATEGIGQECYPHACDVCFIVYTDDNGVLRKMHPAVCDGDTIGHPTCNVHDCKVLLTTQHHNFCPLHGHLNSKCAVTICPLKNSPGFRTCENPAHRELEKAYYKRGDAIFQLRLRLKKAGVVVSVDSVPLEMNVRDDEAVIMESTSQGLVEVITCDGKSESGNQKVQAYFGRRRTHNEQLIMWPCGVILSRATFYGSEAVSAVHTFAKATFPTPESTPEFFIFDNNCKLDAHQRSINDTHFTNTGKPVDTFHFKSKHKLTDTHCQRYCNPAAFPELIKNGKWMVNMSICEQTNVWFGGYQAIVRDMEVTRYNFFLDEMIKRRNRYIVSELEVKGNSPWVIPMSAIFPESIKE
;
A
#
# COMPACT_ATOMS: atom_id res chain seq x y z
N MET A 1 -18.27 -54.47 20.73
CA MET A 1 -18.63 -53.06 20.54
C MET A 1 -17.60 -52.45 19.61
N ARG A 2 -17.92 -52.21 18.33
CA ARG A 2 -17.02 -51.46 17.44
C ARG A 2 -17.23 -49.99 17.75
N THR A 3 -16.26 -49.35 18.38
CA THR A 3 -16.22 -47.89 18.54
C THR A 3 -16.21 -47.29 17.14
N HIS A 4 -17.28 -46.61 16.77
CA HIS A 4 -17.34 -45.78 15.58
C HIS A 4 -16.39 -44.61 15.84
N ILE A 5 -15.14 -44.71 15.38
CA ILE A 5 -14.21 -43.59 15.39
C ILE A 5 -14.65 -42.70 14.23
N GLU A 6 -15.46 -41.70 14.52
CA GLU A 6 -15.66 -40.59 13.58
C GLU A 6 -14.32 -39.90 13.39
N TRP A 7 -13.82 -39.95 12.16
CA TRP A 7 -12.63 -39.22 11.78
C TRP A 7 -12.93 -37.72 11.91
N GLN A 8 -12.30 -37.07 12.88
CA GLN A 8 -12.56 -35.66 13.24
C GLN A 8 -12.17 -34.64 12.15
N THR A 9 -11.57 -35.11 11.05
CA THR A 9 -10.97 -34.24 10.02
C THR A 9 -11.70 -34.41 8.69
N SER A 10 -12.18 -33.31 8.12
CA SER A 10 -12.75 -33.34 6.77
C SER A 10 -11.64 -33.46 5.71
N PHE A 11 -11.89 -34.22 4.64
CA PHE A 11 -11.03 -34.23 3.45
C PHE A 11 -11.34 -33.07 2.49
N LYS A 12 -12.34 -32.24 2.81
CA LYS A 12 -12.71 -31.09 2.00
C LYS A 12 -11.77 -29.93 2.29
N LEU A 13 -10.82 -29.69 1.40
CA LEU A 13 -9.95 -28.52 1.45
C LEU A 13 -10.78 -27.24 1.28
N CYS A 14 -10.66 -26.31 2.23
CA CYS A 14 -11.25 -24.98 2.12
C CYS A 14 -10.18 -23.89 1.90
N ALA A 15 -10.62 -22.68 1.57
CA ALA A 15 -9.72 -21.55 1.34
C ALA A 15 -8.86 -21.23 2.58
N GLU A 16 -9.40 -21.44 3.78
CA GLU A 16 -8.65 -21.24 5.03
C GLU A 16 -7.51 -22.25 5.18
N ASP A 17 -7.73 -23.51 4.82
CA ASP A 17 -6.67 -24.54 4.84
C ASP A 17 -5.54 -24.19 3.87
N ALA A 18 -5.88 -23.75 2.65
CA ALA A 18 -4.89 -23.32 1.66
C ALA A 18 -4.05 -22.13 2.15
N MET A 19 -4.70 -21.13 2.76
CA MET A 19 -3.99 -19.97 3.32
C MET A 19 -3.13 -20.33 4.53
N ASN A 20 -3.65 -21.15 5.45
CA ASN A 20 -2.87 -21.63 6.60
C ASN A 20 -1.66 -22.46 6.14
N GLY A 21 -1.84 -23.30 5.11
CA GLY A 21 -0.77 -24.06 4.47
C GLY A 21 0.28 -23.15 3.84
N PHE A 22 -0.13 -22.10 3.12
CA PHE A 22 0.78 -21.09 2.57
C PHE A 22 1.63 -20.44 3.67
N PHE A 23 0.99 -19.91 4.73
CA PHE A 23 1.71 -19.23 5.82
C PHE A 23 2.70 -20.15 6.53
N LEU A 24 2.26 -21.37 6.87
CA LEU A 24 3.12 -22.34 7.55
C LEU A 24 4.29 -22.76 6.66
N TYR A 25 4.04 -23.07 5.38
CA TYR A 25 5.07 -23.48 4.45
C TYR A 25 6.08 -22.35 4.19
N SER A 26 5.62 -21.13 3.98
CA SER A 26 6.51 -19.96 3.79
C SER A 26 7.35 -19.68 5.04
N LEU A 27 6.80 -19.82 6.25
CA LEU A 27 7.58 -19.72 7.49
C LEU A 27 8.67 -20.80 7.58
N LEU A 28 8.33 -22.04 7.24
CA LEU A 28 9.29 -23.14 7.23
C LEU A 28 10.42 -22.89 6.21
N LEU A 29 10.10 -22.39 5.02
CA LEU A 29 11.09 -22.00 4.02
C LEU A 29 11.99 -20.86 4.52
N ASP A 30 11.41 -19.77 5.02
CA ASP A 30 12.17 -18.62 5.52
C ASP A 30 13.12 -19.02 6.67
N LEU A 31 12.65 -19.83 7.62
CA LEU A 31 13.48 -20.31 8.71
C LEU A 31 14.53 -21.31 8.24
N SER A 32 14.22 -22.21 7.31
CA SER A 32 15.20 -23.12 6.71
C SER A 32 16.36 -22.34 6.07
N GLU A 33 16.04 -21.31 5.29
CA GLU A 33 17.02 -20.42 4.65
C GLU A 33 17.90 -19.69 5.68
N ARG A 34 17.31 -19.30 6.82
CA ARG A 34 18.02 -18.66 7.95
C ARG A 34 18.64 -19.65 8.94
N ARG A 35 18.57 -20.96 8.69
CA ARG A 35 19.00 -22.04 9.62
C ARG A 35 18.35 -21.96 11.01
N GLY A 36 17.10 -21.51 11.05
CA GLY A 36 16.27 -21.43 12.25
C GLY A 36 15.35 -22.63 12.42
N ILE A 37 14.65 -22.65 13.57
CA ILE A 37 13.66 -23.68 13.91
C ILE A 37 12.32 -22.99 14.15
N LEU A 38 11.24 -23.50 13.54
CA LEU A 38 9.89 -22.99 13.78
C LEU A 38 9.34 -23.58 15.08
N VAL A 39 9.16 -22.72 16.09
CA VAL A 39 8.53 -23.08 17.37
C VAL A 39 7.18 -22.41 17.46
N LEU A 40 6.11 -23.21 17.62
CA LEU A 40 4.73 -22.75 17.72
C LEU A 40 4.09 -23.34 18.97
N SER A 41 3.19 -22.60 19.62
CA SER A 41 2.34 -23.15 20.69
C SER A 41 1.50 -24.30 20.13
N HIS A 42 1.33 -25.35 20.94
CA HIS A 42 0.50 -26.50 20.60
C HIS A 42 -0.98 -26.26 20.90
N ASP A 43 -1.26 -25.46 21.93
CA ASP A 43 -2.55 -25.23 22.57
C ASP A 43 -3.21 -23.89 22.20
N ALA A 44 -2.75 -23.27 21.10
CA ALA A 44 -3.29 -22.01 20.61
C ALA A 44 -4.80 -22.16 20.23
N PRO A 45 -5.65 -21.14 20.50
CA PRO A 45 -7.10 -21.22 20.25
C PRO A 45 -7.48 -21.40 18.78
N SER A 46 -6.61 -20.95 17.87
CA SER A 46 -6.79 -21.08 16.43
C SER A 46 -5.44 -21.17 15.72
N GLN A 47 -5.44 -21.65 14.47
CA GLN A 47 -4.25 -21.66 13.63
C GLN A 47 -3.74 -20.24 13.32
N LYS A 48 -4.63 -19.25 13.32
CA LYS A 48 -4.25 -17.83 13.25
C LYS A 48 -3.40 -17.44 14.44
N ASP A 49 -3.91 -17.63 15.65
CA ASP A 49 -3.22 -17.25 16.88
C ASP A 49 -1.93 -18.05 17.06
N ARG A 50 -1.92 -19.30 16.58
CA ARG A 50 -0.74 -20.16 16.58
C ARG A 50 0.41 -19.61 15.75
N LEU A 51 0.13 -19.15 14.53
CA LEU A 51 1.15 -18.67 13.58
C LEU A 51 1.54 -17.20 13.85
N GLN A 52 0.64 -16.42 14.44
CA GLN A 52 0.77 -14.98 14.63
C GLN A 52 2.16 -14.53 15.14
N PRO A 53 2.73 -15.09 16.23
CA PRO A 53 4.03 -14.62 16.74
C PRO A 53 5.17 -14.81 15.74
N ALA A 54 5.19 -15.93 15.01
CA ALA A 54 6.21 -16.22 14.02
C ALA A 54 6.08 -15.32 12.79
N LEU A 55 4.84 -15.02 12.37
CA LEU A 55 4.58 -14.07 11.28
C LEU A 55 5.03 -12.66 11.67
N ASP A 56 4.75 -12.21 12.89
CA ASP A 56 5.18 -10.88 13.39
C ASP A 56 6.70 -10.74 13.41
N VAL A 57 7.43 -11.76 13.88
CA VAL A 57 8.90 -11.78 13.87
C VAL A 57 9.42 -11.67 12.44
N ARG A 58 8.87 -12.46 11.51
CA ARG A 58 9.28 -12.41 10.10
C ARG A 58 8.98 -11.05 9.49
N ASN A 59 7.76 -10.53 9.66
CA ASN A 59 7.36 -9.21 9.16
C ASN A 59 8.33 -8.13 9.62
N LYS A 60 8.63 -8.11 10.92
CA LYS A 60 9.57 -7.14 11.49
C LYS A 60 10.97 -7.25 10.89
N ALA A 61 11.44 -8.47 10.65
CA ALA A 61 12.75 -8.72 10.05
C ALA A 61 12.84 -8.34 8.57
N THR A 62 11.72 -8.10 7.89
CA THR A 62 11.67 -7.71 6.46
C THR A 62 11.50 -6.20 6.26
N GLU A 63 11.17 -5.45 7.31
CA GLU A 63 11.05 -3.99 7.25
C GLU A 63 12.37 -3.31 6.85
N GLY A 64 12.28 -2.19 6.14
CA GLY A 64 13.43 -1.39 5.72
C GLY A 64 14.37 -2.18 4.81
N ILE A 65 15.53 -2.56 5.34
CA ILE A 65 16.61 -3.25 4.60
C ILE A 65 16.47 -4.78 4.59
N GLY A 66 15.39 -5.32 5.16
CA GLY A 66 15.25 -6.75 5.46
C GLY A 66 14.84 -7.65 4.28
N GLN A 67 14.60 -7.09 3.09
CA GLN A 67 14.34 -7.88 1.88
C GLN A 67 15.62 -8.58 1.40
N GLU A 68 15.50 -9.85 0.99
CA GLU A 68 16.63 -10.67 0.55
C GLU A 68 17.46 -10.02 -0.57
N CYS A 69 16.77 -9.39 -1.53
CA CYS A 69 17.41 -8.72 -2.67
C CYS A 69 17.66 -7.23 -2.43
N TYR A 70 17.61 -6.73 -1.18
CA TYR A 70 17.97 -5.35 -0.86
C TYR A 70 19.36 -4.94 -1.42
N PRO A 71 20.44 -5.72 -1.26
CA PRO A 71 21.75 -5.39 -1.80
C PRO A 71 21.93 -5.71 -3.29
N HIS A 72 20.85 -5.95 -4.04
CA HIS A 72 20.93 -6.30 -5.46
C HIS A 72 21.60 -5.20 -6.28
N ALA A 73 22.41 -5.61 -7.25
CA ALA A 73 22.87 -4.78 -8.35
C ALA A 73 22.90 -5.61 -9.65
N CYS A 74 22.78 -4.94 -10.79
CA CYS A 74 22.87 -5.53 -12.12
C CYS A 74 23.18 -4.43 -13.14
N ASP A 75 23.46 -4.81 -14.39
CA ASP A 75 23.82 -3.87 -15.47
C ASP A 75 22.70 -2.86 -15.79
N VAL A 76 21.47 -3.12 -15.34
CA VAL A 76 20.29 -2.25 -15.56
C VAL A 76 20.13 -1.21 -14.45
N CYS A 77 20.34 -1.59 -13.19
CA CYS A 77 20.14 -0.66 -12.06
C CYS A 77 21.43 -0.01 -11.58
N PHE A 78 22.58 -0.65 -11.77
CA PHE A 78 23.88 -0.15 -11.34
C PHE A 78 24.71 0.24 -12.56
N ILE A 79 24.69 1.52 -12.90
CA ILE A 79 25.34 2.04 -14.11
C ILE A 79 26.68 2.67 -13.74
N VAL A 80 27.75 2.20 -14.37
CA VAL A 80 29.08 2.81 -14.25
C VAL A 80 29.38 3.59 -15.53
N TYR A 81 29.82 4.83 -15.40
CA TYR A 81 30.15 5.70 -16.53
C TYR A 81 31.34 6.59 -16.19
N THR A 82 31.99 7.13 -17.22
CA THR A 82 33.04 8.13 -17.06
C THR A 82 32.43 9.50 -17.25
N ASP A 83 32.64 10.41 -16.31
CA ASP A 83 32.19 11.80 -16.43
C ASP A 83 33.07 12.60 -17.41
N ASP A 84 32.67 13.85 -17.69
CA ASP A 84 33.39 14.73 -18.63
C ASP A 84 34.84 15.02 -18.21
N ASN A 85 35.18 14.78 -16.94
CA ASN A 85 36.54 14.95 -16.41
C ASN A 85 37.38 13.67 -16.46
N GLY A 86 36.85 12.59 -17.06
CA GLY A 86 37.54 11.30 -17.12
C GLY A 86 37.45 10.48 -15.82
N VAL A 87 36.62 10.90 -14.85
CA VAL A 87 36.49 10.20 -13.57
C VAL A 87 35.39 9.14 -13.67
N LEU A 88 35.69 7.95 -13.17
CA LEU A 88 34.71 6.87 -13.10
C LEU A 88 33.67 7.19 -12.01
N ARG A 89 32.39 7.18 -12.39
CA ARG A 89 31.23 7.42 -11.54
C ARG A 89 30.30 6.21 -11.57
N LYS A 90 29.53 6.03 -10.50
CA LYS A 90 28.41 5.09 -10.44
C LYS A 90 27.09 5.85 -10.34
N MET A 91 26.03 5.22 -10.80
CA MET A 91 24.65 5.65 -10.64
C MET A 91 23.80 4.43 -10.29
N HIS A 92 23.25 4.42 -9.08
CA HIS A 92 22.31 3.42 -8.58
C HIS A 92 21.03 4.12 -8.11
N PRO A 93 20.11 4.47 -9.03
CA PRO A 93 18.94 5.25 -8.69
C PRO A 93 17.85 4.37 -8.09
N ALA A 94 17.06 4.88 -7.15
CA ALA A 94 15.88 4.22 -6.61
C ALA A 94 14.60 4.91 -7.10
N VAL A 95 13.54 4.15 -7.29
CA VAL A 95 12.22 4.64 -7.71
C VAL A 95 11.20 4.33 -6.62
N CYS A 96 10.33 5.28 -6.31
CA CYS A 96 9.28 5.19 -5.30
C CYS A 96 7.92 5.51 -5.91
N ASP A 97 6.92 4.68 -5.64
CA ASP A 97 5.51 4.94 -5.98
C ASP A 97 4.59 4.02 -5.15
N GLY A 98 3.29 4.29 -5.15
CA GLY A 98 2.31 3.57 -4.34
C GLY A 98 1.17 2.94 -5.15
N ASP A 99 0.62 1.83 -4.62
CA ASP A 99 -0.62 1.20 -5.10
C ASP A 99 -1.72 1.27 -4.04
N THR A 100 -2.97 1.38 -4.47
CA THR A 100 -4.13 1.54 -3.57
C THR A 100 -4.62 0.22 -2.94
N ILE A 101 -3.87 -0.87 -3.11
CA ILE A 101 -4.02 -2.07 -2.28
C ILE A 101 -3.88 -1.73 -0.81
N GLY A 102 -4.67 -2.40 0.03
CA GLY A 102 -4.73 -2.06 1.45
C GLY A 102 -5.52 -3.08 2.24
N HIS A 103 -5.56 -2.91 3.57
CA HIS A 103 -6.32 -3.77 4.49
C HIS A 103 -7.26 -2.94 5.37
N PRO A 104 -8.29 -3.55 5.98
CA PRO A 104 -9.16 -2.87 6.93
C PRO A 104 -8.36 -2.24 8.09
N THR A 105 -8.72 -1.03 8.47
CA THR A 105 -8.09 -0.27 9.56
C THR A 105 -9.14 0.49 10.37
N CYS A 106 -8.72 1.12 11.46
CA CYS A 106 -9.59 1.96 12.26
C CYS A 106 -10.06 3.19 11.45
N ASN A 107 -11.34 3.54 11.59
CA ASN A 107 -11.93 4.70 10.92
C ASN A 107 -11.34 6.05 11.36
N VAL A 108 -10.62 6.10 12.49
CA VAL A 108 -9.85 7.28 12.91
C VAL A 108 -8.64 7.45 11.99
N HIS A 109 -8.51 8.65 11.40
CA HIS A 109 -7.42 8.99 10.48
C HIS A 109 -6.04 8.68 11.07
N ASP A 110 -5.18 8.03 10.29
CA ASP A 110 -3.82 7.59 10.68
C ASP A 110 -3.72 6.69 11.93
N CYS A 111 -4.83 6.13 12.42
CA CYS A 111 -4.76 5.19 13.53
C CYS A 111 -4.14 3.85 13.09
N LYS A 112 -3.00 3.51 13.70
CA LYS A 112 -2.25 2.26 13.43
C LYS A 112 -2.57 1.12 14.40
N VAL A 113 -3.51 1.34 15.32
CA VAL A 113 -3.88 0.31 16.30
C VAL A 113 -4.73 -0.75 15.60
N LEU A 114 -4.31 -2.01 15.75
CA LEU A 114 -4.98 -3.15 15.13
C LEU A 114 -6.45 -3.25 15.56
N LEU A 115 -7.29 -3.62 14.60
CA LEU A 115 -8.67 -4.00 14.88
C LEU A 115 -8.68 -5.36 15.60
N THR A 116 -9.59 -5.54 16.56
CA THR A 116 -9.81 -6.86 17.18
C THR A 116 -10.23 -7.90 16.13
N THR A 117 -11.06 -7.47 15.17
CA THR A 117 -11.46 -8.26 14.00
C THR A 117 -11.51 -7.34 12.79
N GLN A 118 -11.25 -7.88 11.60
CA GLN A 118 -11.34 -7.17 10.32
C GLN A 118 -12.76 -6.66 9.97
N HIS A 119 -13.76 -7.04 10.78
CA HIS A 119 -15.15 -6.60 10.64
C HIS A 119 -15.48 -5.37 11.48
N HIS A 120 -14.61 -4.96 12.41
CA HIS A 120 -14.83 -3.76 13.23
C HIS A 120 -14.46 -2.48 12.45
N ASN A 121 -15.21 -1.40 12.71
CA ASN A 121 -14.88 -0.07 12.16
C ASN A 121 -13.83 0.67 13.01
N PHE A 122 -13.71 0.32 14.29
CA PHE A 122 -12.84 1.00 15.24
C PHE A 122 -12.00 -0.01 16.02
N CYS A 123 -10.76 0.37 16.31
CA CYS A 123 -9.88 -0.40 17.18
C CYS A 123 -10.35 -0.36 18.65
N PRO A 124 -9.78 -1.19 19.55
CA PRO A 124 -10.15 -1.20 20.96
C PRO A 124 -10.12 0.17 21.65
N LEU A 125 -9.14 1.02 21.30
CA LEU A 125 -9.01 2.38 21.89
C LEU A 125 -10.10 3.35 21.40
N HIS A 126 -10.59 3.14 20.18
CA HIS A 126 -11.62 3.96 19.54
C HIS A 126 -13.00 3.32 19.56
N GLY A 127 -13.19 2.21 20.30
CA GLY A 127 -14.45 1.48 20.35
C GLY A 127 -15.64 2.35 20.78
N HIS A 128 -15.40 3.36 21.62
CA HIS A 128 -16.40 4.33 22.07
C HIS A 128 -17.05 5.13 20.92
N LEU A 129 -16.35 5.29 19.78
CA LEU A 129 -16.87 6.00 18.61
C LEU A 129 -17.99 5.21 17.90
N ASN A 130 -18.13 3.90 18.13
CA ASN A 130 -19.28 3.12 17.64
C ASN A 130 -20.62 3.61 18.20
N SER A 131 -20.63 4.38 19.30
CA SER A 131 -21.85 4.95 19.89
C SER A 131 -22.15 6.38 19.41
N LYS A 132 -21.28 6.95 18.56
CA LYS A 132 -21.47 8.28 17.98
C LYS A 132 -22.15 8.19 16.62
N CYS A 133 -22.82 9.26 16.24
CA CYS A 133 -23.36 9.41 14.88
C CYS A 133 -22.23 9.33 13.84
N ALA A 134 -22.43 8.55 12.78
CA ALA A 134 -21.46 8.33 11.71
C ALA A 134 -21.14 9.58 10.86
N VAL A 135 -21.94 10.65 11.00
CA VAL A 135 -21.67 11.95 10.40
C VAL A 135 -20.52 12.63 11.14
N THR A 136 -19.44 12.97 10.43
CA THR A 136 -18.14 13.39 10.99
C THR A 136 -18.21 14.55 11.97
N ILE A 137 -19.06 15.53 11.69
CA ILE A 137 -19.18 16.76 12.48
C ILE A 137 -20.31 16.68 13.53
N CYS A 138 -21.00 15.55 13.64
CA CYS A 138 -22.13 15.41 14.56
C CYS A 138 -21.66 14.96 15.95
N PRO A 139 -21.91 15.74 17.03
CA PRO A 139 -21.54 15.34 18.38
C PRO A 139 -22.52 14.36 19.03
N LEU A 140 -23.67 14.10 18.40
CA LEU A 140 -24.75 13.29 18.97
C LEU A 140 -24.44 11.80 18.91
N LYS A 141 -25.07 11.04 19.80
CA LYS A 141 -25.05 9.56 19.78
C LYS A 141 -25.91 9.02 18.65
N ASN A 142 -25.57 7.82 18.19
CA ASN A 142 -26.47 7.09 17.31
C ASN A 142 -27.70 6.58 18.09
N SER A 143 -28.75 6.22 17.36
CA SER A 143 -29.92 5.58 17.97
C SER A 143 -29.85 4.05 17.78
N PRO A 144 -30.65 3.29 18.55
CA PRO A 144 -30.80 1.85 18.35
C PRO A 144 -31.16 1.52 16.89
N GLY A 145 -30.45 0.55 16.31
CA GLY A 145 -30.68 0.06 14.93
C GLY A 145 -30.09 0.90 13.80
N PHE A 146 -29.42 2.01 14.10
CA PHE A 146 -28.85 2.90 13.09
C PHE A 146 -27.44 3.37 13.47
N ARG A 147 -26.62 3.72 12.47
CA ARG A 147 -25.30 4.35 12.65
C ARG A 147 -25.39 5.87 12.83
N THR A 148 -26.55 6.47 12.60
CA THR A 148 -26.79 7.92 12.73
C THR A 148 -27.62 8.28 13.98
N CYS A 149 -27.65 9.57 14.33
CA CYS A 149 -28.59 10.11 15.31
C CYS A 149 -29.99 10.31 14.68
N GLU A 150 -30.96 10.75 15.47
CA GLU A 150 -32.35 10.93 15.02
C GLU A 150 -32.57 12.10 14.05
N ASN A 151 -31.53 12.87 13.73
CA ASN A 151 -31.61 13.92 12.72
C ASN A 151 -32.05 13.33 11.36
N PRO A 152 -33.17 13.79 10.76
CA PRO A 152 -33.68 13.28 9.49
C PRO A 152 -32.65 13.32 8.35
N ALA A 153 -31.84 14.38 8.25
CA ALA A 153 -30.82 14.49 7.21
C ALA A 153 -29.73 13.40 7.35
N HIS A 154 -29.35 13.07 8.58
CA HIS A 154 -28.37 12.00 8.82
C HIS A 154 -28.97 10.63 8.53
N ARG A 155 -30.25 10.43 8.84
CA ARG A 155 -30.99 9.20 8.50
C ARG A 155 -31.07 8.98 7.01
N GLU A 156 -31.30 10.04 6.24
CA GLU A 156 -31.37 9.96 4.79
C GLU A 156 -30.01 9.56 4.19
N LEU A 157 -28.90 10.08 4.72
CA LEU A 157 -27.55 9.65 4.33
C LEU A 157 -27.36 8.14 4.54
N GLU A 158 -27.76 7.63 5.70
CA GLU A 158 -27.63 6.20 6.01
C GLU A 158 -28.53 5.34 5.11
N LYS A 159 -29.78 5.74 4.90
CA LYS A 159 -30.71 5.05 3.99
C LYS A 159 -30.18 5.04 2.55
N ALA A 160 -29.66 6.17 2.07
CA ALA A 160 -29.09 6.30 0.73
C ALA A 160 -27.88 5.37 0.55
N TYR A 161 -27.00 5.29 1.57
CA TYR A 161 -25.87 4.38 1.58
C TYR A 161 -26.30 2.92 1.38
N TYR A 162 -27.23 2.44 2.22
CA TYR A 162 -27.67 1.04 2.14
C TYR A 162 -28.46 0.72 0.85
N LYS A 163 -29.26 1.68 0.35
CA LYS A 163 -29.98 1.53 -0.93
C LYS A 163 -29.03 1.34 -2.12
N ARG A 164 -27.84 1.95 -2.10
CA ARG A 164 -26.82 1.78 -3.16
C ARG A 164 -26.27 0.35 -3.18
N GLY A 165 -26.06 -0.25 -2.00
CA GLY A 165 -25.67 -1.65 -1.87
C GLY A 165 -26.70 -2.61 -2.48
N ASP A 166 -27.98 -2.37 -2.20
CA ASP A 166 -29.09 -3.17 -2.75
C ASP A 166 -29.17 -3.08 -4.28
N ALA A 167 -28.93 -1.90 -4.85
CA ALA A 167 -28.97 -1.69 -6.30
C ALA A 167 -27.89 -2.51 -7.05
N ILE A 168 -26.67 -2.58 -6.51
CA ILE A 168 -25.59 -3.40 -7.09
C ILE A 168 -25.92 -4.89 -7.03
N PHE A 169 -26.49 -5.35 -5.91
CA PHE A 169 -26.94 -6.73 -5.78
C PHE A 169 -27.99 -7.06 -6.85
N GLN A 170 -28.95 -6.17 -7.08
CA GLN A 170 -29.95 -6.33 -8.14
C GLN A 170 -29.34 -6.35 -9.54
N LEU A 171 -28.36 -5.50 -9.83
CA LEU A 171 -27.66 -5.48 -11.14
C LEU A 171 -26.86 -6.78 -11.37
N ARG A 172 -26.16 -7.29 -10.35
CA ARG A 172 -25.45 -8.58 -10.42
C ARG A 172 -26.40 -9.75 -10.66
N LEU A 173 -27.57 -9.75 -10.00
CA LEU A 173 -28.61 -10.75 -10.25
C LEU A 173 -29.15 -10.68 -11.68
N ARG A 174 -29.29 -9.49 -12.27
CA ARG A 174 -29.71 -9.31 -13.68
C ARG A 174 -28.65 -9.85 -14.64
N LEU A 175 -27.37 -9.57 -14.42
CA LEU A 175 -26.26 -10.12 -15.22
C LEU A 175 -26.22 -11.65 -15.18
N LYS A 176 -26.37 -12.24 -13.98
CA LYS A 176 -26.42 -13.71 -13.81
C LYS A 176 -27.62 -14.33 -14.54
N LYS A 177 -28.78 -13.66 -14.53
CA LYS A 177 -29.98 -14.08 -15.28
C LYS A 177 -29.81 -13.94 -16.80
N ALA A 178 -28.97 -13.02 -17.27
CA ALA A 178 -28.67 -12.83 -18.69
C ALA A 178 -27.63 -13.84 -19.24
N GLY A 179 -27.19 -14.81 -18.44
CA GLY A 179 -26.25 -15.86 -18.88
C GLY A 179 -24.80 -15.38 -19.04
N VAL A 180 -24.50 -14.14 -18.64
CA VAL A 180 -23.14 -13.59 -18.68
C VAL A 180 -22.40 -14.08 -17.43
N VAL A 181 -21.56 -15.11 -17.60
CA VAL A 181 -20.64 -15.57 -16.55
C VAL A 181 -19.45 -14.62 -16.53
N VAL A 182 -19.50 -13.64 -15.65
CA VAL A 182 -18.34 -12.82 -15.34
C VAL A 182 -17.50 -13.62 -14.35
N SER A 183 -16.29 -14.03 -14.76
CA SER A 183 -15.32 -14.59 -13.82
C SER A 183 -15.09 -13.56 -12.72
N VAL A 184 -15.14 -14.01 -11.46
CA VAL A 184 -14.95 -13.14 -10.28
C VAL A 184 -13.59 -12.42 -10.35
N ASP A 185 -12.64 -12.99 -11.09
CA ASP A 185 -11.27 -12.49 -11.25
C ASP A 185 -11.09 -11.54 -12.45
N SER A 186 -12.09 -11.36 -13.32
CA SER A 186 -11.96 -10.60 -14.58
C SER A 186 -12.69 -9.26 -14.60
N VAL A 187 -13.29 -8.84 -13.47
CA VAL A 187 -13.93 -7.52 -13.37
C VAL A 187 -12.87 -6.50 -12.97
N PRO A 188 -12.72 -5.37 -13.69
CA PRO A 188 -12.00 -4.22 -13.18
C PRO A 188 -12.58 -3.86 -11.81
N LEU A 189 -11.74 -3.96 -10.79
CA LEU A 189 -12.11 -3.81 -9.38
C LEU A 189 -12.66 -2.43 -9.02
N GLU A 190 -12.56 -1.46 -9.93
CA GLU A 190 -13.13 -0.11 -9.79
C GLU A 190 -14.65 -0.11 -9.62
N MET A 191 -15.36 -1.15 -10.08
CA MET A 191 -16.83 -1.23 -9.98
C MET A 191 -17.37 -1.86 -8.70
N ASN A 192 -16.51 -2.39 -7.82
CA ASN A 192 -16.92 -2.74 -6.47
C ASN A 192 -16.80 -1.47 -5.62
N VAL A 193 -17.94 -0.81 -5.39
CA VAL A 193 -18.07 0.31 -4.43
C VAL A 193 -17.19 0.01 -3.23
N ARG A 194 -16.14 0.81 -3.05
CA ARG A 194 -15.31 0.72 -1.86
C ARG A 194 -16.27 0.93 -0.70
N ASP A 195 -16.39 -0.05 0.21
CA ASP A 195 -17.19 0.09 1.46
C ASP A 195 -16.79 1.38 2.21
N ASP A 196 -15.57 1.85 1.96
CA ASP A 196 -14.88 3.00 2.51
C ASP A 196 -15.31 4.37 1.98
N GLU A 197 -16.12 4.45 0.90
CA GLU A 197 -16.44 5.75 0.31
C GLU A 197 -17.31 6.58 1.26
N ALA A 198 -16.81 7.77 1.59
CA ALA A 198 -17.60 8.76 2.29
C ALA A 198 -18.80 9.14 1.42
N VAL A 199 -20.00 9.04 1.99
CA VAL A 199 -21.20 9.59 1.32
C VAL A 199 -21.17 11.09 1.54
N ILE A 200 -20.92 11.82 0.46
CA ILE A 200 -20.99 13.28 0.42
C ILE A 200 -22.30 13.62 -0.27
N MET A 201 -23.24 14.22 0.46
CA MET A 201 -24.41 14.84 -0.15
C MET A 201 -24.12 16.33 -0.26
N GLU A 202 -23.88 16.80 -1.50
CA GLU A 202 -23.90 18.22 -1.78
C GLU A 202 -25.36 18.64 -1.87
N SER A 203 -25.75 19.66 -1.10
CA SER A 203 -26.98 20.41 -1.35
C SER A 203 -26.78 21.28 -2.60
N THR A 204 -26.58 20.65 -3.75
CA THR A 204 -26.53 21.32 -5.05
C THR A 204 -27.90 21.18 -5.70
N SER A 205 -28.60 22.31 -5.76
CA SER A 205 -29.64 22.54 -6.76
C SER A 205 -28.98 22.54 -8.14
N GLN A 206 -28.74 21.36 -8.72
CA GLN A 206 -28.70 21.05 -10.17
C GLN A 206 -28.02 19.69 -10.40
N GLY A 207 -28.79 18.69 -10.88
CA GLY A 207 -28.22 17.45 -11.42
C GLY A 207 -29.04 16.17 -11.33
N LEU A 208 -30.34 16.21 -11.66
CA LEU A 208 -31.21 15.07 -12.09
C LEU A 208 -31.31 13.83 -11.17
N VAL A 209 -32.35 13.76 -10.31
CA VAL A 209 -33.50 12.82 -10.37
C VAL A 209 -34.64 13.38 -9.50
N GLU A 210 -35.81 13.52 -10.12
CA GLU A 210 -37.19 13.76 -9.61
C GLU A 210 -37.45 14.59 -8.34
N VAL A 211 -38.17 15.68 -8.60
CA VAL A 211 -38.86 16.65 -7.73
C VAL A 211 -39.44 16.07 -6.44
N ILE A 212 -38.92 16.50 -5.30
CA ILE A 212 -39.71 16.76 -4.09
C ILE A 212 -39.50 18.25 -3.77
N THR A 213 -40.53 19.06 -4.01
CA THR A 213 -40.54 20.47 -3.64
C THR A 213 -40.59 20.60 -2.12
N CYS A 214 -39.59 21.26 -1.52
CA CYS A 214 -39.77 21.92 -0.24
C CYS A 214 -39.23 23.36 -0.34
N ASP A 215 -40.12 24.30 -0.03
CA ASP A 215 -39.85 25.73 -0.06
C ASP A 215 -38.97 26.15 1.11
N GLY A 216 -37.92 26.93 0.82
CA GLY A 216 -37.15 27.67 1.82
C GLY A 216 -35.65 27.57 1.65
N LYS A 217 -35.05 28.55 0.94
CA LYS A 217 -33.60 28.80 0.98
C LYS A 217 -33.23 29.28 2.39
N SER A 218 -32.25 28.64 3.04
CA SER A 218 -31.60 29.17 4.24
C SER A 218 -30.28 29.86 3.90
N GLU A 219 -29.97 30.95 4.60
CA GLU A 219 -28.82 31.85 4.40
C GLU A 219 -27.47 31.29 4.89
N SER A 220 -27.39 30.02 5.29
CA SER A 220 -26.12 29.38 5.69
C SER A 220 -25.55 28.58 4.52
N GLY A 221 -24.41 29.03 3.96
CA GLY A 221 -23.75 28.41 2.81
C GLY A 221 -23.57 26.89 2.88
N ASN A 222 -23.55 26.23 1.71
CA ASN A 222 -23.51 24.79 1.50
C ASN A 222 -22.57 24.04 2.47
N GLN A 223 -23.11 23.54 3.59
CA GLN A 223 -22.40 22.63 4.47
C GLN A 223 -22.43 21.23 3.84
N LYS A 224 -21.29 20.78 3.30
CA LYS A 224 -21.13 19.39 2.88
C LYS A 224 -21.16 18.49 4.12
N VAL A 225 -22.23 17.74 4.30
CA VAL A 225 -22.33 16.75 5.38
C VAL A 225 -21.65 15.47 4.90
N GLN A 226 -20.59 15.06 5.59
CA GLN A 226 -19.83 13.85 5.28
C GLN A 226 -20.11 12.78 6.33
N ALA A 227 -20.34 11.54 5.89
CA ALA A 227 -20.58 10.41 6.78
C ALA A 227 -19.72 9.19 6.39
N TYR A 228 -19.26 8.45 7.40
CA TYR A 228 -18.50 7.22 7.24
C TYR A 228 -19.33 6.02 7.71
N PHE A 229 -20.01 5.37 6.76
CA PHE A 229 -20.87 4.23 7.07
C PHE A 229 -20.16 2.89 6.98
N GLY A 230 -19.12 2.75 6.16
CA GLY A 230 -18.37 1.50 6.07
C GLY A 230 -17.05 1.50 6.84
N ARG A 231 -16.27 0.46 6.57
CA ARG A 231 -14.95 0.24 7.15
C ARG A 231 -13.95 1.10 6.38
N ARG A 232 -13.01 1.73 7.09
CA ARG A 232 -11.86 2.38 6.47
C ARG A 232 -10.79 1.34 6.16
N ARG A 233 -10.04 1.56 5.09
CA ARG A 233 -8.83 0.82 4.75
C ARG A 233 -7.62 1.74 4.76
N THR A 234 -6.46 1.12 4.77
CA THR A 234 -5.20 1.83 4.52
C THR A 234 -5.26 2.54 3.17
N HIS A 235 -4.59 3.68 3.07
CA HIS A 235 -4.63 4.55 1.90
C HIS A 235 -3.93 3.90 0.71
N ASN A 236 -2.70 3.45 0.92
CA ASN A 236 -1.89 2.79 -0.10
C ASN A 236 -0.77 1.96 0.53
N GLU A 237 -0.21 1.07 -0.28
CA GLU A 237 1.11 0.47 -0.07
C GLU A 237 2.14 1.23 -0.90
N GLN A 238 3.23 1.66 -0.29
CA GLN A 238 4.33 2.34 -0.95
C GLN A 238 5.47 1.35 -1.20
N LEU A 239 6.03 1.35 -2.42
CA LEU A 239 7.18 0.54 -2.80
C LEU A 239 8.37 1.44 -3.12
N ILE A 240 9.57 1.01 -2.74
CA ILE A 240 10.84 1.53 -3.26
C ILE A 240 11.56 0.38 -3.96
N MET A 241 12.01 0.61 -5.19
CA MET A 241 12.63 -0.42 -6.04
C MET A 241 13.78 0.12 -6.88
N TRP A 242 14.64 -0.79 -7.32
CA TRP A 242 15.61 -0.53 -8.37
C TRP A 242 14.95 -0.50 -9.76
N PRO A 243 15.48 0.28 -10.72
CA PRO A 243 14.97 0.38 -12.09
C PRO A 243 14.88 -0.95 -12.85
N CYS A 244 15.62 -1.97 -12.42
CA CYS A 244 15.57 -3.32 -12.98
C CYS A 244 14.32 -4.11 -12.55
N GLY A 245 13.51 -3.55 -11.64
CA GLY A 245 12.28 -4.14 -11.12
C GLY A 245 12.44 -4.85 -9.78
N VAL A 246 13.64 -4.92 -9.19
CA VAL A 246 13.84 -5.51 -7.86
C VAL A 246 13.31 -4.58 -6.77
N ILE A 247 12.36 -5.05 -5.97
CA ILE A 247 11.74 -4.29 -4.86
C ILE A 247 12.64 -4.35 -3.63
N LEU A 248 12.98 -3.20 -3.05
CA LEU A 248 13.84 -3.09 -1.87
C LEU A 248 13.06 -3.12 -0.59
N SER A 249 11.94 -2.41 -0.56
CA SER A 249 11.17 -2.21 0.66
C SER A 249 9.72 -1.85 0.34
N ARG A 250 8.85 -2.13 1.30
CA ARG A 250 7.43 -1.79 1.27
C ARG A 250 7.03 -1.10 2.57
N ALA A 251 6.07 -0.17 2.51
CA ALA A 251 5.42 0.40 3.68
C ALA A 251 3.93 0.64 3.47
N THR A 252 3.14 0.39 4.51
CA THR A 252 1.69 0.67 4.53
C THR A 252 1.40 2.08 5.02
N PHE A 253 0.68 2.87 4.24
CA PHE A 253 0.24 4.21 4.60
C PHE A 253 -1.25 4.22 4.95
N TYR A 254 -1.62 4.82 6.09
CA TYR A 254 -2.93 4.61 6.70
C TYR A 254 -3.96 5.65 6.28
N GLY A 255 -3.72 6.93 6.57
CA GLY A 255 -4.68 8.00 6.30
C GLY A 255 -4.46 8.69 4.96
N SER A 256 -3.21 8.82 4.55
CA SER A 256 -2.80 9.55 3.34
C SER A 256 -1.38 9.19 2.91
N GLU A 257 -1.04 9.54 1.68
CA GLU A 257 0.34 9.60 1.19
C GLU A 257 1.03 10.90 1.64
N ALA A 258 1.17 11.04 2.97
CA ALA A 258 1.80 12.21 3.56
C ALA A 258 3.29 12.25 3.20
N VAL A 259 3.79 13.44 2.83
CA VAL A 259 5.20 13.66 2.47
C VAL A 259 6.15 13.26 3.61
N SER A 260 5.76 13.51 4.87
CA SER A 260 6.52 13.07 6.04
C SER A 260 6.54 11.55 6.22
N ALA A 261 5.49 10.84 5.78
CA ALA A 261 5.46 9.38 5.78
C ALA A 261 6.39 8.82 4.71
N VAL A 262 6.39 9.38 3.49
CA VAL A 262 7.37 9.03 2.45
C VAL A 262 8.80 9.31 2.91
N HIS A 263 9.03 10.45 3.56
CA HIS A 263 10.33 10.81 4.14
C HIS A 263 10.81 9.79 5.16
N THR A 264 9.95 9.41 6.11
CA THR A 264 10.24 8.39 7.13
C THR A 264 10.52 7.03 6.48
N PHE A 265 9.71 6.66 5.48
CA PHE A 265 9.88 5.40 4.76
C PHE A 265 11.20 5.37 3.99
N ALA A 266 11.56 6.43 3.26
CA ALA A 266 12.82 6.53 2.55
C ALA A 266 14.02 6.40 3.50
N LYS A 267 13.96 6.98 4.71
CA LYS A 267 14.99 6.80 5.74
C LYS A 267 15.02 5.38 6.32
N ALA A 268 13.87 4.71 6.43
CA ALA A 268 13.85 3.32 6.86
C ALA A 268 14.48 2.38 5.81
N THR A 269 14.30 2.71 4.52
CA THR A 269 14.91 1.98 3.40
C THR A 269 16.40 2.29 3.26
N PHE A 270 16.80 3.55 3.44
CA PHE A 270 18.19 4.00 3.35
C PHE A 270 18.60 4.60 4.70
N PRO A 271 18.97 3.78 5.72
CA PRO A 271 19.11 4.23 7.10
C PRO A 271 20.33 5.09 7.39
N THR A 272 21.31 5.17 6.48
CA THR A 272 22.47 6.06 6.61
C THR A 272 22.65 6.94 5.37
N PRO A 273 23.31 8.11 5.47
CA PRO A 273 23.62 8.94 4.31
C PRO A 273 24.39 8.18 3.21
N GLU A 274 25.28 7.27 3.59
CA GLU A 274 26.09 6.45 2.68
C GLU A 274 25.26 5.42 1.91
N SER A 275 24.14 4.98 2.51
CA SER A 275 23.21 4.04 1.88
C SER A 275 22.25 4.71 0.90
N THR A 276 22.18 6.05 0.87
CA THR A 276 21.26 6.76 -0.02
C THR A 276 21.63 6.57 -1.49
N PRO A 277 20.63 6.48 -2.40
CA PRO A 277 20.90 6.35 -3.83
C PRO A 277 21.43 7.68 -4.40
N GLU A 278 22.15 7.63 -5.52
CA GLU A 278 22.55 8.84 -6.23
C GLU A 278 21.33 9.65 -6.71
N PHE A 279 20.24 8.96 -7.09
CA PHE A 279 18.95 9.58 -7.38
C PHE A 279 17.81 8.84 -6.70
N PHE A 280 16.91 9.60 -6.08
CA PHE A 280 15.64 9.07 -5.57
C PHE A 280 14.51 9.66 -6.42
N ILE A 281 13.85 8.83 -7.22
CA ILE A 281 12.80 9.20 -8.16
C ILE A 281 11.45 8.95 -7.51
N PHE A 282 10.60 9.96 -7.49
CA PHE A 282 9.25 9.90 -6.91
C PHE A 282 8.37 10.95 -7.57
N ASP A 283 7.09 10.66 -7.81
CA ASP A 283 6.20 11.58 -8.51
C ASP A 283 6.06 12.91 -7.78
N ASN A 284 5.94 12.90 -6.46
CA ASN A 284 5.74 14.09 -5.64
C ASN A 284 7.04 14.57 -4.97
N ASN A 285 8.18 14.37 -5.65
CA ASN A 285 9.50 14.76 -5.14
C ASN A 285 9.64 16.26 -4.87
N CYS A 286 8.92 17.11 -5.61
CA CYS A 286 8.97 18.55 -5.35
C CYS A 286 8.52 18.90 -3.93
N LYS A 287 7.48 18.23 -3.40
CA LYS A 287 7.06 18.43 -2.01
C LYS A 287 7.98 17.73 -1.02
N LEU A 288 8.53 16.56 -1.39
CA LEU A 288 9.49 15.84 -0.54
C LEU A 288 10.77 16.63 -0.32
N ASP A 289 11.37 17.16 -1.39
CA ASP A 289 12.57 17.99 -1.31
C ASP A 289 12.30 19.30 -0.55
N ALA A 290 11.16 19.96 -0.80
CA ALA A 290 10.76 21.14 -0.04
C ALA A 290 10.60 20.85 1.46
N HIS A 291 9.98 19.73 1.80
CA HIS A 291 9.84 19.27 3.19
C HIS A 291 11.21 19.02 3.84
N GLN A 292 12.08 18.24 3.19
CA GLN A 292 13.43 17.93 3.69
C GLN A 292 14.25 19.20 3.94
N ARG A 293 14.21 20.18 3.02
CA ARG A 293 14.86 21.48 3.21
C ARG A 293 14.26 22.27 4.37
N SER A 294 12.93 22.28 4.51
CA SER A 294 12.26 23.03 5.58
C SER A 294 12.63 22.54 6.98
N ILE A 295 12.96 21.24 7.11
CA ILE A 295 13.40 20.64 8.38
C ILE A 295 14.93 20.53 8.50
N ASN A 296 15.68 21.10 7.55
CA ASN A 296 17.14 21.00 7.45
C ASN A 296 17.68 19.56 7.51
N ASP A 297 17.00 18.62 6.86
CA ASP A 297 17.44 17.23 6.82
C ASP A 297 18.66 17.06 5.91
N THR A 298 19.78 16.64 6.49
CA THR A 298 21.04 16.42 5.76
C THR A 298 21.19 15.00 5.21
N HIS A 299 20.27 14.08 5.55
CA HIS A 299 20.38 12.66 5.23
C HIS A 299 20.50 12.38 3.72
N PHE A 300 19.73 13.11 2.90
CA PHE A 300 19.70 12.96 1.45
C PHE A 300 20.38 14.13 0.72
N THR A 301 21.39 14.77 1.34
CA THR A 301 22.06 15.95 0.77
C THR A 301 22.75 15.62 -0.56
N ASN A 302 23.28 14.41 -0.69
CA ASN A 302 24.01 13.95 -1.88
C ASN A 302 23.14 13.18 -2.87
N THR A 303 21.81 13.19 -2.68
CA THR A 303 20.84 12.50 -3.55
C THR A 303 20.10 13.50 -4.43
N GLY A 304 20.19 13.32 -5.75
CA GLY A 304 19.33 14.02 -6.72
C GLY A 304 17.88 13.55 -6.60
N LYS A 305 16.91 14.48 -6.73
CA LYS A 305 15.48 14.20 -6.49
C LYS A 305 14.61 14.57 -7.68
N PRO A 306 14.83 13.98 -8.87
CA PRO A 306 13.97 14.21 -10.03
C PRO A 306 12.54 13.73 -9.78
N VAL A 307 11.54 14.48 -10.24
CA VAL A 307 10.18 13.95 -10.31
C VAL A 307 10.07 12.87 -11.39
N ASP A 308 9.14 11.94 -11.26
CA ASP A 308 8.88 10.99 -12.34
C ASP A 308 8.38 11.71 -13.61
N THR A 309 9.02 11.41 -14.73
CA THR A 309 8.74 11.97 -16.05
C THR A 309 7.34 11.64 -16.56
N PHE A 310 6.77 10.49 -16.15
CA PHE A 310 5.42 10.09 -16.55
C PHE A 310 4.37 11.07 -16.03
N HIS A 311 4.57 11.58 -14.81
CA HIS A 311 3.67 12.51 -14.16
C HIS A 311 4.00 14.00 -14.41
N PHE A 312 5.17 14.30 -14.96
CA PHE A 312 5.63 15.68 -15.18
C PHE A 312 4.60 16.55 -15.92
N LYS A 313 4.01 16.04 -17.01
CA LYS A 313 3.06 16.82 -17.82
C LYS A 313 1.70 17.04 -17.17
N SER A 314 1.25 16.11 -16.32
CA SER A 314 -0.12 16.08 -15.81
C SER A 314 -0.24 16.57 -14.36
N LYS A 315 0.80 16.36 -13.53
CA LYS A 315 0.80 16.67 -12.10
C LYS A 315 1.66 17.88 -11.71
N HIS A 316 2.63 18.29 -12.53
CA HIS A 316 3.56 19.37 -12.19
C HIS A 316 3.34 20.60 -13.06
N LYS A 317 2.92 21.69 -12.42
CA LYS A 317 2.65 22.95 -13.12
C LYS A 317 3.96 23.64 -13.49
N LEU A 318 3.97 24.33 -14.64
CA LEU A 318 5.07 25.21 -15.03
C LEU A 318 5.34 26.32 -13.99
N THR A 319 4.30 26.68 -13.23
CA THR A 319 4.38 27.68 -12.15
C THR A 319 4.94 27.14 -10.84
N ASP A 320 5.15 25.82 -10.71
CA ASP A 320 5.83 25.22 -9.56
C ASP A 320 7.35 25.46 -9.66
N THR A 321 7.77 26.65 -9.24
CA THR A 321 9.17 27.09 -9.29
C THR A 321 10.11 26.19 -8.50
N HIS A 322 9.63 25.57 -7.41
CA HIS A 322 10.42 24.63 -6.62
C HIS A 322 10.72 23.37 -7.44
N CYS A 323 9.69 22.78 -8.03
CA CYS A 323 9.83 21.62 -8.91
C CYS A 323 10.77 21.92 -10.08
N GLN A 324 10.59 23.05 -10.77
CA GLN A 324 11.41 23.41 -11.93
C GLN A 324 12.89 23.59 -11.57
N ARG A 325 13.18 24.10 -10.36
CA ARG A 325 14.55 24.39 -9.93
C ARG A 325 15.29 23.18 -9.37
N TYR A 326 14.60 22.33 -8.59
CA TYR A 326 15.27 21.29 -7.80
C TYR A 326 14.95 19.87 -8.23
N CYS A 327 13.84 19.66 -8.95
CA CYS A 327 13.33 18.32 -9.25
C CYS A 327 13.04 18.10 -10.74
N ASN A 328 13.34 19.05 -11.62
CA ASN A 328 13.11 18.90 -13.05
C ASN A 328 14.03 17.80 -13.62
N PRO A 329 13.49 16.71 -14.21
CA PRO A 329 14.31 15.61 -14.74
C PRO A 329 15.35 16.04 -15.77
N ALA A 330 15.08 17.10 -16.54
CA ALA A 330 16.03 17.65 -17.52
C ALA A 330 17.26 18.31 -16.88
N ALA A 331 17.22 18.63 -15.58
CA ALA A 331 18.36 19.16 -14.82
C ALA A 331 19.33 18.07 -14.36
N PHE A 332 19.07 16.79 -14.66
CA PHE A 332 19.90 15.64 -14.31
C PHE A 332 20.40 14.95 -15.59
N PRO A 333 21.37 15.56 -16.31
CA PRO A 333 21.85 15.04 -17.58
C PRO A 333 22.45 13.63 -17.47
N GLU A 334 22.90 13.23 -16.29
CA GLU A 334 23.39 11.89 -15.98
C GLU A 334 22.31 10.82 -16.15
N LEU A 335 21.03 11.17 -16.11
CA LEU A 335 19.93 10.24 -16.38
C LEU A 335 19.60 10.11 -17.87
N ILE A 336 20.24 10.91 -18.75
CA ILE A 336 19.92 11.02 -20.17
C ILE A 336 21.16 10.68 -21.01
N LYS A 337 21.04 9.67 -21.87
CA LYS A 337 22.07 9.32 -22.87
C LYS A 337 21.47 9.30 -24.25
N ASN A 338 22.06 10.07 -25.18
CA ASN A 338 21.59 10.19 -26.56
C ASN A 338 20.10 10.56 -26.68
N GLY A 339 19.62 11.46 -25.80
CA GLY A 339 18.23 11.90 -25.76
C GLY A 339 17.23 10.85 -25.22
N LYS A 340 17.71 9.76 -24.62
CA LYS A 340 16.89 8.72 -23.99
C LYS A 340 17.22 8.58 -22.51
N TRP A 341 16.19 8.30 -21.70
CA TRP A 341 16.38 7.96 -20.29
C TRP A 341 17.18 6.67 -20.17
N MET A 342 18.20 6.67 -19.31
CA MET A 342 19.05 5.50 -19.07
C MET A 342 18.38 4.45 -18.17
N VAL A 343 17.39 4.87 -17.37
CA VAL A 343 16.71 4.01 -16.40
C VAL A 343 15.21 4.08 -16.57
N ASN A 344 14.51 3.00 -16.22
CA ASN A 344 13.05 2.95 -16.23
C ASN A 344 12.49 3.69 -15.01
N MET A 345 12.15 4.98 -15.17
CA MET A 345 11.57 5.80 -14.10
C MET A 345 10.13 5.40 -13.75
N SER A 346 9.43 4.68 -14.63
CA SER A 346 8.04 4.22 -14.44
C SER A 346 7.96 2.76 -13.99
N ILE A 347 9.06 2.19 -13.47
CA ILE A 347 9.12 0.78 -13.06
C ILE A 347 8.15 0.46 -11.92
N CYS A 348 7.91 1.41 -11.00
CA CYS A 348 6.96 1.21 -9.92
C CYS A 348 5.54 1.13 -10.44
N GLU A 349 5.11 2.07 -11.29
CA GLU A 349 3.79 2.05 -11.92
C GLU A 349 3.52 0.73 -12.65
N GLN A 350 4.50 0.22 -13.41
CA GLN A 350 4.40 -1.08 -14.08
C GLN A 350 4.30 -2.24 -13.09
N THR A 351 5.05 -2.17 -11.98
CA THR A 351 5.04 -3.21 -10.95
C THR A 351 3.75 -3.17 -10.11
N ASN A 352 3.14 -2.00 -9.95
CA ASN A 352 1.89 -1.83 -9.23
C ASN A 352 0.73 -2.59 -9.89
N VAL A 353 0.76 -2.80 -11.21
CA VAL A 353 -0.21 -3.68 -11.91
C VAL A 353 -0.14 -5.12 -11.38
N TRP A 354 1.07 -5.66 -11.23
CA TRP A 354 1.26 -6.99 -10.64
C TRP A 354 0.88 -7.01 -9.16
N PHE A 355 1.30 -5.98 -8.42
CA PHE A 355 1.08 -5.89 -6.98
C PHE A 355 -0.41 -5.78 -6.63
N GLY A 356 -1.14 -4.92 -7.34
CA GLY A 356 -2.59 -4.75 -7.23
C GLY A 356 -3.39 -5.99 -7.63
N GLY A 357 -2.79 -6.91 -8.40
CA GLY A 357 -3.37 -8.22 -8.72
C GLY A 357 -3.70 -9.07 -7.49
N TYR A 358 -3.06 -8.81 -6.35
CA TYR A 358 -3.34 -9.51 -5.08
C TYR A 358 -4.51 -8.92 -4.29
N GLN A 359 -5.10 -7.79 -4.72
CA GLN A 359 -6.15 -7.08 -3.98
C GLN A 359 -7.34 -7.98 -3.60
N ALA A 360 -7.72 -8.94 -4.45
CA ALA A 360 -8.81 -9.86 -4.14
C ALA A 360 -8.47 -10.84 -3.00
N ILE A 361 -7.21 -11.29 -2.94
CA ILE A 361 -6.71 -12.22 -1.92
C ILE A 361 -6.60 -11.51 -0.58
N VAL A 362 -5.98 -10.33 -0.57
CA VAL A 362 -5.63 -9.62 0.68
C VAL A 362 -6.77 -8.76 1.24
N ARG A 363 -7.90 -8.64 0.53
CA ARG A 363 -8.97 -7.67 0.81
C ARG A 363 -9.44 -7.68 2.27
N ASP A 364 -9.69 -8.85 2.84
CA ASP A 364 -10.20 -8.98 4.21
C ASP A 364 -9.19 -9.70 5.12
N MET A 365 -7.90 -9.66 4.76
CA MET A 365 -6.84 -10.18 5.62
C MET A 365 -6.60 -9.27 6.83
N GLU A 366 -6.30 -9.90 7.95
CA GLU A 366 -5.77 -9.23 9.14
C GLU A 366 -4.33 -8.78 8.88
N VAL A 367 -3.91 -7.70 9.54
CA VAL A 367 -2.69 -6.92 9.26
C VAL A 367 -1.42 -7.76 9.25
N THR A 368 -1.21 -8.66 10.20
CA THR A 368 0.00 -9.48 10.24
C THR A 368 0.06 -10.45 9.08
N ARG A 369 -1.06 -11.13 8.78
CA ARG A 369 -1.17 -12.02 7.62
C ARG A 369 -1.05 -11.27 6.31
N TYR A 370 -1.64 -10.08 6.22
CA TYR A 370 -1.56 -9.18 5.07
C TYR A 370 -0.11 -8.81 4.76
N ASN A 371 0.62 -8.32 5.77
CA ASN A 371 2.01 -7.92 5.62
C ASN A 371 2.89 -9.11 5.21
N PHE A 372 2.73 -10.24 5.90
CA PHE A 372 3.50 -11.44 5.59
C PHE A 372 3.26 -11.91 4.16
N PHE A 373 1.99 -11.96 3.75
CA PHE A 373 1.62 -12.39 2.40
C PHE A 373 2.29 -11.52 1.34
N LEU A 374 2.14 -10.20 1.42
CA LEU A 374 2.69 -9.30 0.40
C LEU A 374 4.21 -9.34 0.37
N ASP A 375 4.87 -9.35 1.52
CA ASP A 375 6.33 -9.40 1.54
C ASP A 375 6.89 -10.75 1.09
N GLU A 376 6.15 -11.85 1.29
CA GLU A 376 6.50 -13.16 0.74
C GLU A 376 6.33 -13.19 -0.79
N MET A 377 5.27 -12.57 -1.32
CA MET A 377 5.09 -12.43 -2.76
C MET A 377 6.17 -11.55 -3.38
N ILE A 378 6.58 -10.47 -2.70
CA ILE A 378 7.72 -9.62 -3.11
C ILE A 378 9.01 -10.44 -3.17
N LYS A 379 9.34 -11.20 -2.12
CA LYS A 379 10.52 -12.06 -2.08
C LYS A 379 10.57 -13.02 -3.28
N ARG A 380 9.46 -13.73 -3.54
CA ARG A 380 9.34 -14.66 -4.68
C ARG A 380 9.46 -13.95 -6.02
N ARG A 381 8.84 -12.79 -6.18
CA ARG A 381 8.97 -11.98 -7.40
C ARG A 381 10.40 -11.53 -7.61
N ASN A 382 11.07 -11.02 -6.58
CA ASN A 382 12.45 -10.57 -6.70
C ASN A 382 13.36 -11.71 -7.18
N ARG A 383 13.22 -12.92 -6.62
CA ARG A 383 13.94 -14.11 -7.12
C ARG A 383 13.67 -14.37 -8.60
N TYR A 384 12.41 -14.29 -9.03
CA TYR A 384 12.05 -14.43 -10.44
C TYR A 384 12.68 -13.33 -11.31
N ILE A 385 12.59 -12.06 -10.91
CA ILE A 385 13.19 -10.93 -11.64
C ILE A 385 14.70 -11.08 -11.74
N VAL A 386 15.38 -11.50 -10.66
CA VAL A 386 16.81 -11.77 -10.69
C VAL A 386 17.14 -12.88 -11.70
N SER A 387 16.39 -13.98 -11.71
CA SER A 387 16.59 -15.05 -12.71
C SER A 387 16.35 -14.58 -14.15
N GLU A 388 15.36 -13.71 -14.37
CA GLU A 388 15.10 -13.11 -15.68
C GLU A 388 16.23 -12.17 -16.12
N LEU A 389 16.83 -11.45 -15.17
CA LEU A 389 17.99 -10.60 -15.44
C LEU A 389 19.21 -11.44 -15.82
N GLU A 390 19.44 -12.59 -15.18
CA GLU A 390 20.49 -13.55 -15.55
C GLU A 390 20.29 -14.08 -16.97
N VAL A 391 19.07 -14.54 -17.29
CA VAL A 391 18.73 -15.07 -18.63
C VAL A 391 18.92 -14.01 -19.72
N LYS A 392 18.66 -12.73 -19.41
CA LYS A 392 18.87 -11.60 -20.33
C LYS A 392 20.31 -11.10 -20.38
N GLY A 393 21.23 -11.69 -19.61
CA GLY A 393 22.64 -11.30 -19.59
C GLY A 393 22.92 -9.97 -18.90
N ASN A 394 22.07 -9.53 -17.96
CA ASN A 394 22.26 -8.28 -17.20
C ASN A 394 23.10 -8.46 -15.92
N SER A 395 23.82 -9.58 -15.81
CA SER A 395 24.85 -9.83 -14.80
C SER A 395 24.46 -9.45 -13.37
N PRO A 396 23.40 -10.02 -12.75
CA PRO A 396 23.03 -9.64 -11.39
C PRO A 396 24.05 -10.14 -10.37
N TRP A 397 24.30 -9.31 -9.36
CA TRP A 397 25.24 -9.58 -8.27
C TRP A 397 24.75 -8.92 -6.97
N VAL A 398 25.48 -9.19 -5.87
CA VAL A 398 25.14 -8.70 -4.53
C VAL A 398 26.22 -7.73 -4.07
N ILE A 399 25.83 -6.49 -3.78
CA ILE A 399 26.70 -5.51 -3.14
C ILE A 399 27.00 -5.98 -1.71
N PRO A 400 28.27 -6.09 -1.29
CA PRO A 400 28.59 -6.40 0.09
C PRO A 400 27.92 -5.42 1.04
N MET A 401 27.24 -5.91 2.09
CA MET A 401 26.58 -5.03 3.08
C MET A 401 27.55 -4.04 3.73
N SER A 402 28.82 -4.43 3.90
CA SER A 402 29.90 -3.56 4.37
C SER A 402 30.22 -2.39 3.44
N ALA A 403 29.92 -2.50 2.14
CA ALA A 403 30.08 -1.41 1.18
C ALA A 403 28.89 -0.44 1.20
N ILE A 404 27.69 -0.92 1.56
CA ILE A 404 26.49 -0.09 1.72
C ILE A 404 26.51 0.61 3.09
N PHE A 405 26.96 -0.10 4.13
CA PHE A 405 27.00 0.38 5.51
C PHE A 405 28.41 0.25 6.12
N PRO A 406 29.36 1.11 5.71
CA PRO A 406 30.76 1.02 6.11
C PRO A 406 31.01 1.27 7.60
N GLU A 407 30.13 2.00 8.29
CA GLU A 407 30.30 2.34 9.72
C GLU A 407 29.51 1.42 10.67
N SER A 408 28.54 0.64 10.17
CA SER A 408 27.63 -0.16 11.01
C SER A 408 28.13 -1.56 11.36
N ILE A 409 29.35 -1.94 10.98
CA ILE A 409 29.99 -3.24 11.29
C ILE A 409 31.14 -3.04 12.29
N LYS A 410 31.03 -2.04 13.17
CA LYS A 410 31.99 -1.81 14.27
C LYS A 410 31.45 -2.19 15.66
N GLU A 411 30.30 -2.85 15.75
CA GLU A 411 29.80 -3.41 17.02
C GLU A 411 29.51 -4.91 16.91
#